data_AF-A0A7W3JIR6-F1
#
_entry.id   AF-A0A7W3JIR6-F1
#
_cell.length_a   1.000
_cell.length_b   1.000
_cell.length_c   1.000
_cell.angle_alpha   90.00
_cell.angle_beta   90.00
_cell.angle_gamma   90.00
#
_symmetry.space_group_name_H-M   'P 1'
#
loop_
_entity.id
_entity.type
_entity.pdbx_description
1 polymer ?
#
loop_
_entity_poly.entity_id
_entity_poly.type
_entity_poly.pdbx_seq_one_letter_code
_entity_poly.pdbx_strand_id
1 'polypeptide(L)'
;MTDDTPAPRDVATARREIRGDEAKRLLGMLSAGSLPSRAEQWVLDGVDDASVRELAEALTRTDEQRAALLESAAASLGLGFASVREARAHHGEQIVAQMTASSAAGDALGYSNSFSDTIEESVRDSIARLFRPRG
;
A
#
# COMPACT_ATOMS: atom_id res chain seq x y z
N MET A 1 -19.20 -24.98 10.42
CA MET A 1 -19.10 -24.34 9.10
C MET A 1 -18.79 -22.88 9.39
N THR A 2 -17.50 -22.54 9.46
CA THR A 2 -17.07 -21.15 9.64
C THR A 2 -17.35 -20.43 8.34
N ASP A 3 -18.24 -19.45 8.40
CA ASP A 3 -18.54 -18.54 7.31
C ASP A 3 -17.27 -17.71 7.07
N ASP A 4 -16.41 -18.20 6.19
CA ASP A 4 -15.11 -17.61 5.82
C ASP A 4 -15.32 -16.47 4.81
N THR A 5 -16.41 -15.71 4.98
CA THR A 5 -16.69 -14.56 4.14
C THR A 5 -15.65 -13.50 4.49
N PRO A 6 -14.72 -13.16 3.57
CA PRO A 6 -13.71 -12.15 3.83
C PRO A 6 -14.42 -10.85 4.22
N ALA A 7 -13.93 -10.21 5.28
CA ALA A 7 -14.49 -8.96 5.76
C ALA A 7 -14.66 -7.98 4.59
N PRO A 8 -15.81 -7.30 4.47
CA PRO A 8 -16.04 -6.36 3.38
C PRO A 8 -14.92 -5.33 3.36
N ARG A 9 -14.31 -5.14 2.19
CA ARG A 9 -13.32 -4.08 1.98
C ARG A 9 -13.98 -2.73 2.26
N ASP A 10 -13.28 -1.88 2.99
CA ASP A 10 -13.78 -0.56 3.37
C ASP A 10 -13.34 0.54 2.41
N VAL A 11 -14.09 1.65 2.40
CA VAL A 11 -13.78 2.85 1.60
C VAL A 11 -12.38 3.39 1.91
N ALA A 12 -11.87 3.18 3.14
CA ALA A 12 -10.52 3.60 3.51
C ALA A 12 -9.45 2.84 2.72
N THR A 13 -9.65 1.55 2.45
CA THR A 13 -8.78 0.72 1.61
C THR A 13 -8.75 1.24 0.19
N ALA A 14 -9.91 1.49 -0.42
CA ALA A 14 -9.98 2.05 -1.77
C ALA A 14 -9.28 3.42 -1.85
N ARG A 15 -9.48 4.31 -0.87
CA ARG A 15 -8.78 5.61 -0.82
C ARG A 15 -7.26 5.47 -0.71
N ARG A 16 -6.76 4.51 0.08
CA ARG A 16 -5.32 4.21 0.15
C ARG A 16 -4.77 3.69 -1.18
N GLU A 17 -5.53 2.87 -1.89
CA GLU A 17 -5.15 2.35 -3.21
C GLU A 17 -5.12 3.43 -4.28
N ILE A 18 -6.14 4.29 -4.34
CA ILE A 18 -6.19 5.45 -5.26
C ILE A 18 -4.98 6.35 -5.01
N ARG A 19 -4.68 6.67 -3.74
CA ARG A 19 -3.50 7.46 -3.37
C ARG A 19 -2.19 6.75 -3.76
N GLY A 20 -2.13 5.43 -3.60
CA GLY A 20 -0.98 4.62 -4.01
C GLY A 20 -0.75 4.63 -5.52
N ASP A 21 -1.82 4.58 -6.32
CA ASP A 21 -1.72 4.64 -7.77
C ASP A 21 -1.39 6.03 -8.29
N GLU A 22 -1.92 7.07 -7.66
CA GLU A 22 -1.54 8.45 -7.98
C GLU A 22 -0.04 8.68 -7.72
N ALA A 23 0.51 8.10 -6.65
CA ALA A 23 1.96 8.13 -6.42
C ALA A 23 2.70 7.42 -7.56
N LYS A 24 2.25 6.23 -7.99
CA LYS A 24 2.85 5.51 -9.13
C LYS A 24 2.74 6.29 -10.43
N ARG A 25 1.64 7.00 -10.68
CA ARG A 25 1.45 7.86 -11.86
C ARG A 25 2.52 8.95 -11.91
N LEU A 26 2.70 9.70 -10.81
CA LEU A 26 3.72 10.75 -10.71
C LEU A 26 5.16 10.22 -10.81
N LEU A 27 5.38 8.95 -10.48
CA LEU A 27 6.68 8.28 -10.56
C LEU A 27 6.92 7.56 -11.90
N GLY A 28 5.94 7.55 -12.83
CA GLY A 28 6.05 6.84 -14.10
C GLY A 28 6.00 5.31 -13.97
N MET A 29 5.39 4.79 -12.91
CA MET A 29 5.31 3.37 -12.55
C MET A 29 3.88 2.81 -12.63
N LEU A 30 2.94 3.59 -13.15
CA LEU A 30 1.53 3.23 -13.19
C LEU A 30 1.25 2.14 -14.23
N SER A 31 0.50 1.11 -13.84
CA SER A 31 -0.07 0.13 -14.77
C SER A 31 -1.50 0.54 -15.16
N ALA A 32 -1.61 1.45 -16.14
CA ALA A 32 -2.89 2.05 -16.54
C ALA A 32 -3.88 1.04 -17.14
N GLY A 33 -3.40 -0.05 -17.75
CA GLY A 33 -4.22 -1.15 -18.26
C GLY A 33 -5.15 -1.79 -17.20
N SER A 34 -4.73 -1.81 -15.94
CA SER A 34 -5.49 -2.40 -14.82
C SER A 34 -6.48 -1.44 -14.14
N LEU A 35 -6.43 -0.14 -14.47
CA LEU A 35 -7.20 0.88 -13.76
C LEU A 35 -8.72 0.70 -13.83
N PRO A 36 -9.34 0.34 -14.96
CA PRO A 36 -10.80 0.20 -15.01
C PRO A 36 -11.33 -0.84 -14.02
N SER A 37 -10.75 -2.04 -14.00
CA SER A 37 -11.16 -3.10 -13.06
C SER A 37 -10.91 -2.72 -11.60
N ARG A 38 -9.87 -1.93 -11.31
CA ARG A 38 -9.62 -1.43 -9.96
C ARG A 38 -10.61 -0.34 -9.56
N ALA A 39 -10.99 0.53 -10.49
CA ALA A 39 -12.00 1.55 -10.26
C ALA A 39 -13.38 0.94 -10.04
N GLU A 40 -13.75 -0.13 -10.76
CA GLU A 40 -14.94 -0.94 -10.47
C GLU A 40 -14.92 -1.41 -9.01
N GLN A 41 -13.80 -1.96 -8.55
CA GLN A 41 -13.65 -2.38 -7.15
C GLN A 41 -13.76 -1.20 -6.17
N TRP A 42 -13.20 -0.03 -6.48
CA TRP A 42 -13.31 1.15 -5.61
C TRP A 42 -14.74 1.64 -5.47
N VAL A 43 -15.55 1.57 -6.54
CA VAL A 43 -16.99 1.87 -6.47
C VAL A 43 -17.70 0.86 -5.55
N LEU A 44 -17.39 -0.43 -5.68
CA LEU A 44 -17.92 -1.48 -4.79
C LEU A 44 -17.50 -1.31 -3.33
N ASP A 45 -16.27 -0.83 -3.10
CA ASP A 45 -15.73 -0.49 -1.78
C ASP A 45 -16.36 0.81 -1.20
N GLY A 46 -17.24 1.48 -1.96
CA GLY A 46 -18.03 2.64 -1.52
C GLY A 46 -17.46 4.01 -1.88
N VAL A 47 -16.52 4.10 -2.83
CA VAL A 47 -16.04 5.38 -3.34
C VAL A 47 -17.08 6.00 -4.26
N ASP A 48 -17.76 7.04 -3.75
CA ASP A 48 -18.74 7.81 -4.52
C ASP A 48 -18.09 9.05 -5.17
N ASP A 49 -17.44 8.84 -6.33
CA ASP A 49 -16.83 9.90 -7.12
C ASP A 49 -17.08 9.71 -8.62
N ALA A 50 -17.37 10.80 -9.33
CA ALA A 50 -17.72 10.75 -10.74
C ALA A 50 -16.54 10.31 -11.63
N SER A 51 -15.33 10.76 -11.32
CA SER A 51 -14.12 10.40 -12.08
C SER A 51 -13.76 8.93 -11.86
N VAL A 52 -14.02 8.39 -10.65
CA VAL A 52 -13.86 6.97 -10.35
C VAL A 52 -14.86 6.11 -11.13
N ARG A 53 -16.13 6.52 -11.19
CA ARG A 53 -17.15 5.84 -12.01
C ARG A 53 -16.80 5.89 -13.51
N GLU A 54 -16.34 7.04 -14.01
CA GLU A 54 -15.89 7.18 -15.39
C GLU A 54 -14.65 6.32 -15.70
N LEU A 55 -13.73 6.19 -14.74
CA LEU A 55 -12.55 5.32 -14.88
C LEU A 55 -12.94 3.84 -14.94
N ALA A 56 -13.94 3.42 -14.16
CA ALA A 56 -14.46 2.04 -14.20
C ALA A 56 -14.95 1.66 -15.61
N GLU A 57 -15.56 2.61 -16.33
CA GLU A 57 -16.09 2.40 -17.68
C GLU A 57 -15.03 2.58 -18.80
N ALA A 58 -13.78 2.94 -18.47
CA ALA A 58 -12.75 3.36 -19.41
C ALA A 58 -12.00 2.23 -20.15
N LEU A 59 -12.64 1.07 -20.37
CA LEU A 59 -12.02 -0.12 -20.99
C LEU A 59 -11.47 0.10 -22.41
N THR A 60 -12.04 1.04 -23.17
CA THR A 60 -11.62 1.36 -24.53
C THR A 60 -10.72 2.60 -24.63
N ARG A 61 -10.48 3.29 -23.50
CA ARG A 61 -9.63 4.48 -23.45
C ARG A 61 -8.15 4.13 -23.46
N THR A 62 -7.32 5.05 -23.95
CA THR A 62 -5.86 4.91 -23.93
C THR A 62 -5.31 5.00 -22.50
N ASP A 63 -4.08 4.55 -22.30
CA ASP A 63 -3.42 4.60 -21.00
C ASP A 63 -3.28 6.04 -20.49
N GLU A 64 -3.01 7.00 -21.37
CA GLU A 64 -2.93 8.43 -21.01
C GLU A 64 -4.28 8.96 -20.54
N GLN A 65 -5.37 8.58 -21.21
CA GLN A 65 -6.73 8.98 -20.83
C GLN A 65 -7.12 8.37 -19.47
N ARG A 66 -6.75 7.11 -19.22
CA ARG A 66 -6.99 6.46 -17.91
C ARG A 66 -6.15 7.10 -16.80
N ALA A 67 -4.90 7.46 -17.09
CA ALA A 67 -4.05 8.16 -16.14
C ALA A 67 -4.60 9.57 -15.82
N ALA A 68 -5.16 10.28 -16.79
CA ALA A 68 -5.80 11.58 -16.58
C ALA A 68 -7.09 11.48 -15.74
N LEU A 69 -7.87 10.40 -15.91
CA LEU A 69 -9.02 10.12 -15.06
C LEU A 69 -8.62 9.79 -13.61
N LEU A 70 -7.54 9.01 -13.42
CA LEU A 70 -6.97 8.76 -12.10
C LEU A 70 -6.52 10.06 -11.42
N GLU A 71 -5.84 10.95 -12.15
CA GLU A 71 -5.46 12.27 -11.65
C GLU A 71 -6.67 13.10 -11.22
N SER A 72 -7.73 13.09 -12.04
CA SER A 72 -8.99 13.80 -11.74
C SER A 72 -9.67 13.26 -10.49
N ALA A 73 -9.72 11.93 -10.33
CA ALA A 73 -10.23 11.25 -9.15
C ALA A 73 -9.39 11.55 -7.89
N ALA A 74 -8.06 11.54 -8.01
CA ALA A 74 -7.19 11.85 -6.90
C ALA A 74 -7.34 13.32 -6.46
N ALA A 75 -7.52 14.23 -7.40
CA ALA A 75 -7.78 15.64 -7.11
C ALA A 75 -9.13 15.85 -6.40
N SER A 76 -10.23 15.27 -6.94
CA SER A 76 -11.57 15.44 -6.35
C SER A 76 -11.68 14.85 -4.94
N LEU A 77 -10.99 13.73 -4.68
CA LEU A 77 -11.00 13.04 -3.39
C LEU A 77 -10.01 13.61 -2.37
N GLY A 78 -9.19 14.60 -2.74
CA GLY A 78 -8.13 15.16 -1.90
C GLY A 78 -6.97 14.18 -1.66
N LEU A 79 -6.73 13.28 -2.61
CA LEU A 79 -5.73 12.21 -2.53
C LEU A 79 -4.47 12.49 -3.38
N GLY A 80 -4.41 13.64 -4.05
CA GLY A 80 -3.24 14.09 -4.80
C GLY A 80 -2.02 14.38 -3.92
N PHE A 81 -0.87 14.60 -4.57
CA PHE A 81 0.39 15.00 -3.96
C PHE A 81 0.78 16.40 -4.44
N ALA A 82 1.35 17.21 -3.54
CA ALA A 82 1.81 18.55 -3.90
C ALA A 82 3.12 18.53 -4.71
N SER A 83 3.88 17.42 -4.64
CA SER A 83 5.12 17.26 -5.39
C SER A 83 5.50 15.80 -5.63
N VAL A 84 6.35 15.56 -6.63
CA VAL A 84 6.97 14.25 -6.88
C VAL A 84 7.77 13.76 -5.65
N ARG A 85 8.35 14.67 -4.87
CA ARG A 85 9.08 14.31 -3.63
C ARG A 85 8.13 13.68 -2.60
N GLU A 86 6.94 14.24 -2.43
CA GLU A 86 5.92 13.73 -1.52
C GLU A 86 5.39 12.37 -1.98
N ALA A 87 5.10 12.24 -3.28
CA ALA A 87 4.69 10.98 -3.89
C ALA A 87 5.74 9.87 -3.68
N ARG A 88 7.03 10.20 -3.83
CA ARG A 88 8.15 9.28 -3.57
C ARG A 88 8.22 8.87 -2.10
N ALA A 89 8.06 9.80 -1.17
CA ALA A 89 8.06 9.51 0.27
C ALA A 89 6.94 8.53 0.63
N HIS A 90 5.72 8.83 0.19
CA HIS A 90 4.56 7.94 0.39
C HIS A 90 4.77 6.55 -0.23
N HIS A 91 5.29 6.48 -1.45
CA HIS A 91 5.59 5.19 -2.08
C HIS A 91 6.65 4.40 -1.30
N GLY A 92 7.70 5.06 -0.82
CA GLY A 92 8.73 4.45 0.03
C GLY A 92 8.16 3.90 1.34
N GLU A 93 7.30 4.67 2.03
CA GLU A 93 6.61 4.22 3.24
C GLU A 93 5.76 2.98 3.00
N GLN A 94 5.03 2.92 1.87
CA GLN A 94 4.25 1.73 1.52
C GLN A 94 5.12 0.50 1.25
N ILE A 95 6.27 0.65 0.57
CA ILE A 95 7.20 -0.46 0.34
C ILE A 95 7.73 -0.99 1.68
N VAL A 96 8.16 -0.09 2.58
CA VAL A 96 8.65 -0.48 3.91
C VAL A 96 7.54 -1.21 4.69
N ALA A 97 6.32 -0.67 4.71
CA ALA A 97 5.19 -1.31 5.37
C ALA A 97 4.89 -2.71 4.81
N GLN A 98 4.94 -2.89 3.48
CA GLN A 98 4.75 -4.19 2.84
C GLN A 98 5.87 -5.18 3.16
N MET A 99 7.13 -4.72 3.16
CA MET A 99 8.28 -5.54 3.56
C MET A 99 8.14 -5.98 5.02
N THR A 100 7.83 -5.06 5.94
CA THR A 100 7.64 -5.38 7.36
C THR A 100 6.47 -6.33 7.59
N ALA A 101 5.34 -6.13 6.90
CA ALA A 101 4.19 -7.05 6.97
C ALA A 101 4.54 -8.45 6.43
N SER A 102 5.32 -8.52 5.36
CA SER A 102 5.76 -9.79 4.77
C SER A 102 6.76 -10.52 5.67
N SER A 103 7.67 -9.80 6.32
CA SER A 103 8.58 -10.36 7.32
C SER A 103 7.83 -10.86 8.55
N ALA A 104 6.86 -10.10 9.06
CA ALA A 104 6.04 -10.51 10.20
C ALA A 104 5.15 -11.73 9.90
N ALA A 105 4.63 -11.86 8.67
CA ALA A 105 3.88 -13.04 8.24
C ALA A 105 4.77 -14.30 8.12
N GLY A 106 6.04 -14.12 7.73
CA GLY A 106 7.05 -15.18 7.75
C GLY A 106 7.39 -15.65 9.17
N ASP A 107 7.47 -14.72 10.12
CA ASP A 107 7.73 -15.03 11.53
C ASP A 107 6.51 -15.68 12.22
N ALA A 108 5.28 -15.28 11.87
CA ALA A 108 4.06 -15.82 12.48
C ALA A 108 3.81 -17.32 12.20
N LEU A 109 4.37 -17.87 11.12
CA LEU A 109 4.30 -19.31 10.81
C LEU A 109 5.42 -20.14 11.48
N GLY A 110 6.36 -19.49 12.18
CA GLY A 110 7.53 -20.14 12.81
C GLY A 110 7.47 -20.34 14.33
N TYR A 111 6.51 -19.73 15.04
CA TYR A 111 6.48 -19.75 16.51
C TYR A 111 5.42 -20.69 17.09
N SER A 112 5.63 -22.00 16.94
CA SER A 112 5.05 -23.00 17.84
C SER A 112 6.06 -24.12 18.12
N ASN A 113 7.10 -23.78 18.87
CA ASN A 113 7.67 -24.55 20.00
C ASN A 113 9.13 -24.13 20.24
N SER A 114 9.43 -23.69 21.46
CA SER A 114 10.78 -23.58 22.05
C SER A 114 11.68 -22.43 21.56
N PHE A 115 11.38 -21.17 21.93
CA PHE A 115 12.37 -20.09 21.79
C PHE A 115 12.32 -19.02 22.89
N SER A 116 11.94 -19.37 24.12
CA SER A 116 12.00 -18.42 25.25
C SER A 116 13.40 -18.28 25.86
N ASP A 117 14.30 -19.26 25.72
CA ASP A 117 15.58 -19.23 26.47
C ASP A 117 16.80 -18.74 25.66
N THR A 118 16.69 -18.50 24.35
CA THR A 118 17.87 -18.16 23.51
C THR A 118 17.95 -16.69 23.09
N ILE A 119 16.87 -15.91 23.22
CA ILE A 119 16.87 -14.48 22.81
C ILE A 119 17.56 -13.58 23.84
N GLU A 120 17.52 -13.93 25.13
CA GLU A 120 18.10 -13.09 26.17
C GLU A 120 19.64 -12.96 26.09
N GLU A 121 20.33 -13.98 25.56
CA GLU A 121 21.80 -13.97 25.50
C GLU A 121 22.34 -13.23 24.27
N SER A 122 21.65 -13.27 23.13
CA SER A 122 22.10 -12.63 21.88
C SER A 122 21.95 -11.10 21.89
N VAL A 123 20.91 -10.58 22.55
CA VAL A 123 20.68 -9.13 22.67
C VAL A 123 21.70 -8.48 23.61
N ARG A 124 22.10 -9.18 24.69
CA ARG A 124 23.06 -8.66 25.67
C ARG A 124 24.48 -8.51 25.10
N ASP A 125 24.95 -9.46 24.28
CA ASP A 125 26.31 -9.39 23.70
C ASP A 125 26.44 -8.31 22.61
N SER A 126 25.34 -8.04 21.90
CA SER A 126 25.28 -7.03 20.84
C SER A 126 25.30 -5.60 21.39
N ILE A 127 24.61 -5.35 22.52
CA ILE A 127 24.59 -4.04 23.17
C ILE A 127 25.92 -3.76 23.88
N ALA A 128 26.58 -4.76 24.47
CA ALA A 128 27.86 -4.58 25.14
C ALA A 128 29.00 -4.07 24.22
N ARG A 129 28.96 -4.41 22.93
CA ARG A 129 29.96 -3.93 21.95
C ARG A 129 29.77 -2.47 21.53
N LEU A 130 28.57 -1.92 21.66
CA LEU A 130 28.25 -0.55 21.26
C LEU A 130 28.63 0.50 22.31
N PHE A 131 28.83 0.10 23.58
CA PHE A 131 29.13 1.02 24.69
C PHE A 131 30.52 0.86 25.29
N ARG A 132 31.45 0.13 24.66
CA ARG A 132 32.81 0.00 25.19
C ARG A 132 33.60 1.30 24.97
N PRO A 133 34.08 1.99 26.04
CA PRO A 133 34.92 3.17 25.87
C PRO A 133 36.24 2.73 25.24
N ARG A 134 36.65 3.42 24.16
CA ARG A 134 38.00 3.27 23.59
C ARG A 134 38.99 3.91 24.57
N GLY A 135 39.60 3.10 25.41
CA GLY A 135 40.84 3.41 26.13
C GLY A 135 42.02 2.84 25.35
#